data_AF-A0A975J247-F1
#
_entry.id   AF-A0A975J247-F1
#
_cell.length_a   1.000
_cell.length_b   1.000
_cell.length_c   1.000
_cell.angle_alpha   90.00
_cell.angle_beta   90.00
_cell.angle_gamma   90.00
#
_symmetry.space_group_name_H-M   'P 1'
#
loop_
_entity.id
_entity.type
_entity.pdbx_description
1 polymer ?
#
loop_
_entity_poly.entity_id
_entity_poly.type
_entity_poly.pdbx_seq_one_letter_code
_entity_poly.pdbx_strand_id
1 'polypeptide(L)'
;MTFLSDSFSANPSTLVPLAAAGVAASVAFLVGVLTQFATSKREQTKLLIAKLEELYLLLNKSAQDNVARFDAVDKWFHGKPDEKFEIQKIDDLYGLNHNKKIIMFIRLYFPQLSFLHQQLFHAQQDLNSLCYSLLAGQPARFESFKVAVGRIGHFLRLIESEIISNRKKLTSDYWILCRYKGTPQTELEYVHNPPPGPVSTRSDQSATPQAAASKA
;
A
#
# COMPACT_ATOMS: atom_id res chain seq x y z
N MET A 1 54.38 -31.80 20.12
CA MET A 1 54.11 -30.59 19.31
C MET A 1 55.39 -29.92 18.78
N THR A 2 56.47 -30.68 18.54
CA THR A 2 57.77 -30.15 18.06
C THR A 2 58.09 -30.53 16.60
N PHE A 3 57.27 -31.35 15.95
CA PHE A 3 57.54 -31.84 14.58
C PHE A 3 57.19 -30.84 13.45
N LEU A 4 56.44 -29.77 13.75
CA LEU A 4 56.07 -28.77 12.75
C LEU A 4 57.08 -27.62 12.65
N SER A 5 57.94 -27.39 13.65
CA SER A 5 58.91 -26.28 13.59
C SER A 5 60.15 -26.63 12.77
N ASP A 6 60.64 -27.87 12.84
CA ASP A 6 61.91 -28.25 12.20
C ASP A 6 61.79 -28.46 10.68
N SER A 7 60.57 -28.70 10.18
CA SER A 7 60.31 -28.85 8.74
C SER A 7 60.29 -27.52 7.97
N PHE A 8 60.14 -26.38 8.66
CA PHE A 8 60.00 -25.07 8.02
C PHE A 8 61.34 -24.42 7.65
N SER A 9 62.45 -24.82 8.27
CA SER A 9 63.78 -24.24 8.01
C SER A 9 64.49 -24.87 6.80
N ALA A 10 64.05 -26.05 6.34
CA ALA A 10 64.78 -26.84 5.35
C ALA A 10 64.45 -26.49 3.88
N ASN A 11 63.27 -25.94 3.56
CA ASN A 11 62.86 -25.68 2.16
C ASN A 11 61.96 -24.43 2.03
N PRO A 12 62.53 -23.22 1.88
CA PRO A 12 61.75 -22.00 1.67
C PRO A 12 60.89 -22.03 0.38
N SER A 13 61.26 -22.87 -0.58
CA SER A 13 60.54 -23.07 -1.85
C SER A 13 59.15 -23.70 -1.70
N THR A 14 58.89 -24.47 -0.62
CA THR A 14 57.57 -25.08 -0.36
C THR A 14 56.62 -24.17 0.41
N LEU A 15 57.11 -23.07 0.98
CA LEU A 15 56.30 -22.11 1.75
C LEU A 15 55.50 -21.16 0.84
N VAL A 16 56.08 -20.77 -0.29
CA VAL A 16 55.43 -19.91 -1.29
C VAL A 16 54.13 -20.52 -1.83
N PRO A 17 54.09 -21.78 -2.30
CA PRO A 17 52.85 -22.38 -2.78
C PRO A 17 51.81 -22.59 -1.68
N LEU A 18 52.23 -22.90 -0.44
CA LEU A 18 51.31 -23.04 0.69
C LEU A 18 50.65 -21.69 1.06
N ALA A 19 51.43 -20.61 1.12
CA ALA A 19 50.92 -19.27 1.36
C ALA A 19 49.98 -18.82 0.22
N ALA A 20 50.35 -19.07 -1.03
CA ALA A 20 49.51 -18.78 -2.18
C ALA A 20 48.19 -19.56 -2.13
N ALA A 21 48.23 -20.85 -1.78
CA ALA A 21 47.03 -21.68 -1.60
C ALA A 21 46.14 -21.16 -0.47
N GLY A 22 46.72 -20.74 0.66
CA GLY A 22 45.97 -20.15 1.78
C GLY A 22 45.28 -18.84 1.40
N VAL A 23 45.95 -17.97 0.65
CA VAL A 23 45.36 -16.73 0.11
C VAL A 23 44.24 -17.07 -0.88
N ALA A 24 44.48 -17.98 -1.83
CA ALA A 24 43.48 -18.39 -2.81
C ALA A 24 42.22 -18.97 -2.15
N ALA A 25 42.38 -19.84 -1.15
CA ALA A 25 41.27 -20.43 -0.39
C ALA A 25 40.48 -19.34 0.36
N SER A 26 41.17 -18.37 0.97
CA SER A 26 40.52 -17.26 1.68
C SER A 26 39.72 -16.36 0.74
N VAL A 27 40.26 -16.05 -0.44
CA VAL A 27 39.56 -15.27 -1.47
C VAL A 27 38.35 -16.05 -1.98
N ALA A 28 38.50 -17.34 -2.29
CA ALA A 28 37.40 -18.18 -2.74
C ALA A 28 36.27 -18.26 -1.71
N PHE A 29 36.62 -18.42 -0.42
CA PHE A 29 35.65 -18.40 0.67
C PHE A 29 34.90 -17.06 0.75
N LEU A 30 35.63 -15.94 0.68
CA LEU A 30 35.04 -14.60 0.76
C LEU A 30 34.11 -14.32 -0.44
N VAL A 31 34.53 -14.69 -1.65
CA VAL A 31 33.69 -14.61 -2.86
C VAL A 31 32.45 -15.49 -2.71
N GLY A 32 32.59 -16.70 -2.17
CA GLY A 32 31.46 -17.60 -1.90
C GLY A 32 30.43 -16.96 -0.95
N VAL A 33 30.88 -16.41 0.18
CA VAL A 33 30.02 -15.73 1.16
C VAL A 33 29.33 -14.51 0.55
N LEU A 34 30.06 -13.66 -0.18
CA LEU A 34 29.49 -12.49 -0.86
C LEU A 34 28.47 -12.87 -1.93
N THR A 35 28.74 -13.93 -2.70
CA THR A 35 27.83 -14.42 -3.74
C THR A 35 26.56 -14.97 -3.14
N GLN A 36 26.65 -15.81 -2.09
CA GLN A 36 25.48 -16.36 -1.41
C GLN A 36 24.65 -15.24 -0.75
N PHE A 37 25.31 -14.25 -0.14
CA PHE A 37 24.65 -13.06 0.38
C PHE A 37 23.90 -12.31 -0.71
N ALA A 38 24.56 -11.99 -1.83
CA ALA A 38 23.95 -11.27 -2.96
C ALA A 38 22.76 -12.02 -3.56
N THR A 39 22.87 -13.35 -3.71
CA THR A 39 21.77 -14.19 -4.21
C THR A 39 20.58 -14.19 -3.25
N SER A 40 20.82 -14.40 -1.95
CA SER A 40 19.76 -14.35 -0.94
C SER A 40 19.07 -12.99 -0.91
N LYS A 41 19.82 -11.90 -1.07
CA LYS A 41 19.25 -10.55 -1.18
C LYS A 41 18.37 -10.36 -2.41
N ARG A 42 18.82 -10.83 -3.58
CA ARG A 42 18.01 -10.76 -4.81
C ARG A 42 16.69 -11.53 -4.67
N GLU A 43 16.71 -12.69 -4.04
CA GLU A 43 15.49 -13.48 -3.79
C GLU A 43 14.53 -12.77 -2.83
N GLN A 44 15.05 -12.22 -1.73
CA GLN A 44 14.26 -11.42 -0.78
C GLN A 44 13.62 -10.20 -1.47
N THR A 45 14.39 -9.45 -2.26
CA THR A 45 13.88 -8.28 -2.97
C THR A 45 12.82 -8.66 -4.01
N LYS A 46 13.03 -9.73 -4.79
CA LYS A 46 12.02 -10.23 -5.74
C LYS A 46 10.71 -10.60 -5.04
N LEU A 47 10.79 -11.29 -3.91
CA LEU A 47 9.61 -11.64 -3.11
C LEU A 47 8.89 -10.38 -2.60
N LEU A 48 9.63 -9.42 -2.02
CA LEU A 48 9.06 -8.18 -1.50
C LEU A 48 8.42 -7.34 -2.61
N ILE A 49 9.04 -7.24 -3.79
CA ILE A 49 8.46 -6.54 -4.94
C ILE A 49 7.14 -7.19 -5.35
N ALA A 50 7.11 -8.52 -5.51
CA ALA A 50 5.89 -9.23 -5.88
C ALA A 50 4.76 -9.01 -4.86
N LYS A 51 5.08 -9.00 -3.56
CA LYS A 51 4.10 -8.73 -2.50
C LYS A 51 3.65 -7.28 -2.42
N LEU A 52 4.53 -6.35 -2.77
CA LEU A 52 4.21 -4.92 -2.83
C LEU A 52 3.27 -4.63 -4.00
N GLU A 53 3.47 -5.28 -5.15
CA GLU A 53 2.58 -5.19 -6.32
C GLU A 53 1.21 -5.82 -6.03
N GLU A 54 1.17 -6.98 -5.37
CA GLU A 54 -0.10 -7.61 -4.94
C GLU A 54 -0.87 -6.70 -3.97
N LEU A 55 -0.18 -6.08 -3.01
CA LEU A 55 -0.76 -5.11 -2.07
C LEU A 55 -1.33 -3.88 -2.81
N TYR A 56 -0.60 -3.34 -3.79
CA TYR A 56 -1.05 -2.22 -4.60
C TYR A 56 -2.33 -2.54 -5.37
N LEU A 57 -2.40 -3.71 -6.00
CA LEU A 57 -3.62 -4.16 -6.70
C LEU A 57 -4.81 -4.34 -5.75
N LEU A 58 -4.58 -4.85 -4.54
CA LEU A 58 -5.62 -4.98 -3.52
C LEU A 58 -6.13 -3.62 -3.04
N LEU A 59 -5.24 -2.64 -2.85
CA LEU A 59 -5.62 -1.28 -2.48
C LEU A 59 -6.43 -0.60 -3.58
N ASN A 60 -6.03 -0.74 -4.84
CA ASN A 60 -6.80 -0.21 -5.97
C ASN A 60 -8.18 -0.83 -6.08
N LYS A 61 -8.29 -2.15 -5.85
CA LYS A 61 -9.59 -2.81 -5.79
C LYS A 61 -10.45 -2.25 -4.65
N SER A 62 -9.88 -2.10 -3.46
CA SER A 62 -10.58 -1.48 -2.33
C SER A 62 -11.01 -0.04 -2.62
N ALA A 63 -10.19 0.74 -3.35
CA ALA A 63 -10.54 2.09 -3.79
C ALA A 63 -11.74 2.09 -4.74
N GLN A 64 -11.74 1.21 -5.74
CA GLN A 64 -12.85 1.04 -6.68
C GLN A 64 -14.14 0.64 -5.97
N ASP A 65 -14.07 -0.31 -5.03
CA ASP A 65 -15.22 -0.73 -4.24
C ASP A 65 -15.79 0.43 -3.40
N ASN A 66 -14.92 1.28 -2.82
CA ASN A 66 -15.35 2.47 -2.08
C ASN A 66 -15.98 3.54 -2.98
N VAL A 67 -15.48 3.74 -4.21
CA VAL A 67 -16.10 4.64 -5.19
C VAL A 67 -17.47 4.14 -5.59
N ALA A 68 -17.63 2.85 -5.87
CA ALA A 68 -18.92 2.25 -6.21
C ALA A 68 -19.94 2.40 -5.06
N ARG A 69 -19.51 2.22 -3.81
CA ARG A 69 -20.36 2.49 -2.63
C ARG A 69 -20.77 3.95 -2.54
N PHE A 70 -19.85 4.88 -2.76
CA PHE A 70 -20.16 6.30 -2.71
C PHE A 70 -21.13 6.70 -3.83
N ASP A 71 -20.96 6.19 -5.04
CA ASP A 71 -21.89 6.39 -6.16
C ASP A 71 -23.30 5.88 -5.81
N ALA A 72 -23.43 4.70 -5.20
CA ALA A 72 -24.72 4.18 -4.73
C ALA A 72 -25.35 5.06 -3.65
N VAL A 73 -24.55 5.65 -2.74
CA VAL A 73 -25.04 6.59 -1.72
C VAL A 73 -25.44 7.93 -2.35
N ASP A 74 -24.65 8.47 -3.27
CA ASP A 74 -24.97 9.72 -3.99
C ASP A 74 -26.28 9.60 -4.74
N LYS A 75 -26.46 8.48 -5.45
CA LYS A 75 -27.72 8.09 -6.09
C LYS A 75 -28.86 8.01 -5.09
N TRP A 76 -28.69 7.34 -3.95
CA TRP A 76 -29.73 7.28 -2.92
C TRP A 76 -30.18 8.67 -2.42
N PHE A 77 -29.26 9.63 -2.26
CA PHE A 77 -29.59 10.98 -1.80
C PHE A 77 -30.22 11.87 -2.89
N HIS A 78 -29.91 11.65 -4.17
CA HIS A 78 -30.35 12.51 -5.28
C HIS A 78 -31.31 11.83 -6.28
N GLY A 79 -31.54 10.54 -6.13
CA GLY A 79 -32.25 9.65 -7.04
C GLY A 79 -33.62 9.21 -6.54
N LYS A 80 -34.24 8.27 -7.26
CA LYS A 80 -35.60 7.77 -6.99
C LYS A 80 -35.57 6.59 -5.99
N PRO A 81 -36.65 6.38 -5.22
CA PRO A 81 -36.67 5.47 -4.06
C PRO A 81 -36.36 3.98 -4.31
N ASP A 82 -36.34 3.51 -5.55
CA ASP A 82 -36.04 2.11 -5.90
C ASP A 82 -34.55 1.73 -5.70
N GLU A 83 -33.66 2.71 -5.56
CA GLU A 83 -32.20 2.49 -5.43
C GLU A 83 -31.76 1.99 -4.04
N LYS A 84 -32.70 1.92 -3.07
CA LYS A 84 -32.44 1.35 -1.73
C LYS A 84 -31.95 -0.10 -1.79
N PHE A 85 -32.31 -0.83 -2.85
CA PHE A 85 -31.87 -2.21 -3.09
C PHE A 85 -30.42 -2.31 -3.59
N GLU A 86 -29.85 -1.28 -4.20
CA GLU A 86 -28.49 -1.35 -4.73
C GLU A 86 -27.44 -1.36 -3.61
N ILE A 87 -27.65 -0.57 -2.55
CA ILE A 87 -26.76 -0.55 -1.38
C ILE A 87 -26.74 -1.92 -0.67
N GLN A 88 -27.88 -2.60 -0.59
CA GLN A 88 -27.98 -3.93 0.05
C GLN A 88 -27.35 -5.05 -0.79
N LYS A 89 -27.26 -4.87 -2.11
CA LYS A 89 -26.64 -5.83 -3.04
C LYS A 89 -25.12 -5.77 -3.06
N ILE A 90 -24.51 -4.83 -2.33
CA ILE A 90 -23.05 -4.78 -2.19
C ILE A 90 -22.64 -5.92 -1.26
N ASP A 91 -22.37 -7.08 -1.87
CA ASP A 91 -22.10 -8.40 -1.27
C ASP A 91 -20.97 -8.38 -0.23
N ASP A 92 -20.08 -7.39 -0.31
CA ASP A 92 -19.06 -7.12 0.69
C ASP A 92 -19.19 -5.69 1.21
N LEU A 93 -20.34 -5.35 1.82
CA LEU A 93 -20.60 -4.02 2.41
C LEU A 93 -19.51 -3.60 3.43
N TYR A 94 -18.83 -4.58 4.03
CA TYR A 94 -17.82 -4.35 5.07
C TYR A 94 -16.38 -4.48 4.57
N GLY A 95 -16.16 -4.90 3.32
CA GLY A 95 -14.82 -5.04 2.73
C GLY A 95 -13.95 -6.09 3.42
N LEU A 96 -14.54 -7.06 4.11
CA LEU A 96 -13.82 -7.94 5.04
C LEU A 96 -12.81 -8.84 4.34
N ASN A 97 -13.14 -9.28 3.12
CA ASN A 97 -12.31 -10.23 2.38
C ASN A 97 -10.99 -9.60 1.92
N HIS A 98 -11.04 -8.39 1.36
CA HIS A 98 -9.84 -7.67 0.94
C HIS A 98 -9.06 -7.14 2.13
N ASN A 99 -9.76 -6.62 3.15
CA ASN A 99 -9.11 -6.09 4.35
C ASN A 99 -8.28 -7.14 5.07
N LYS A 100 -8.74 -8.40 5.16
CA LYS A 100 -7.93 -9.48 5.77
C LYS A 100 -6.63 -9.73 5.03
N LYS A 101 -6.65 -9.72 3.69
CA LYS A 101 -5.44 -9.90 2.87
C LYS A 101 -4.49 -8.69 2.99
N ILE A 102 -5.03 -7.47 2.97
CA ILE A 102 -4.26 -6.24 3.16
C ILE A 102 -3.57 -6.26 4.53
N ILE A 103 -4.30 -6.56 5.61
CA ILE A 103 -3.75 -6.68 6.97
C ILE A 103 -2.64 -7.72 7.02
N MET A 104 -2.84 -8.88 6.39
CA MET A 104 -1.83 -9.94 6.33
C MET A 104 -0.54 -9.44 5.64
N PHE A 105 -0.65 -8.77 4.48
CA PHE A 105 0.51 -8.24 3.78
C PHE A 105 1.26 -7.19 4.60
N ILE A 106 0.52 -6.29 5.22
CA ILE A 106 1.11 -5.22 6.05
C ILE A 106 1.81 -5.82 7.26
N ARG A 107 1.20 -6.77 7.97
CA ARG A 107 1.82 -7.37 9.17
C ARG A 107 3.04 -8.23 8.86
N LEU A 108 3.01 -9.01 7.76
CA LEU A 108 4.08 -9.95 7.44
C LEU A 108 5.23 -9.32 6.67
N TYR A 109 4.95 -8.38 5.76
CA TYR A 109 5.94 -7.87 4.80
C TYR A 109 6.21 -6.38 4.94
N PHE A 110 5.20 -5.57 5.31
CA PHE A 110 5.30 -4.10 5.29
C PHE A 110 4.80 -3.45 6.59
N PRO A 111 5.40 -3.76 7.75
CA PRO A 111 4.87 -3.34 9.06
C PRO A 111 4.82 -1.82 9.24
N GLN A 112 5.60 -1.06 8.47
CA GLN A 112 5.61 0.40 8.53
C GLN A 112 4.30 1.02 7.98
N LEU A 113 3.56 0.32 7.11
CA LEU A 113 2.22 0.73 6.66
C LEU A 113 1.14 0.52 7.71
N SER A 114 1.45 -0.13 8.85
CA SER A 114 0.45 -0.48 9.85
C SER A 114 -0.30 0.74 10.38
N PHE A 115 0.39 1.87 10.59
CA PHE A 115 -0.24 3.08 11.09
C PHE A 115 -1.23 3.66 10.07
N LEU A 116 -0.80 3.88 8.83
CA LEU A 116 -1.68 4.39 7.77
C LEU A 116 -2.88 3.46 7.53
N HIS A 117 -2.67 2.15 7.57
CA HIS A 117 -3.75 1.18 7.44
C HIS A 117 -4.75 1.25 8.60
N GLN A 118 -4.30 1.44 9.84
CA GLN A 118 -5.21 1.65 10.97
C GLN A 118 -6.06 2.90 10.77
N GLN A 119 -5.47 3.99 10.29
CA GLN A 119 -6.21 5.23 9.98
C GLN A 119 -7.21 5.03 8.83
N LEU A 120 -6.82 4.33 7.76
CA LEU A 120 -7.73 3.94 6.69
C LEU A 120 -8.88 3.09 7.22
N PHE A 121 -8.60 2.12 8.08
CA PHE A 121 -9.61 1.25 8.69
C PHE A 121 -10.60 2.04 9.54
N HIS A 122 -10.14 3.00 10.35
CA HIS A 122 -11.02 3.90 11.09
C HIS A 122 -11.91 4.75 10.16
N ALA A 123 -11.34 5.31 9.09
CA ALA A 123 -12.13 6.06 8.10
C ALA A 123 -13.18 5.17 7.40
N GLN A 124 -12.85 3.90 7.10
CA GLN A 124 -13.80 2.93 6.57
C GLN A 124 -14.89 2.57 7.58
N GLN A 125 -14.55 2.44 8.86
CA GLN A 125 -15.50 2.19 9.93
C GLN A 125 -16.52 3.34 10.06
N ASP A 126 -16.05 4.59 9.96
CA ASP A 126 -16.91 5.78 9.98
C ASP A 126 -17.91 5.75 8.80
N LEU A 127 -17.43 5.45 7.59
CA LEU A 127 -18.30 5.30 6.41
C LEU A 127 -19.32 4.16 6.59
N ASN A 128 -18.89 3.00 7.07
CA ASN A 128 -19.78 1.86 7.32
C ASN A 128 -20.86 2.19 8.36
N SER A 129 -20.52 2.93 9.41
CA SER A 129 -21.47 3.41 10.41
C SER A 129 -22.52 4.34 9.80
N LEU A 130 -22.11 5.23 8.88
CA LEU A 130 -23.04 6.11 8.16
C LEU A 130 -23.96 5.30 7.24
N CYS A 131 -23.41 4.34 6.47
CA CYS A 131 -24.20 3.43 5.64
C CYS A 131 -25.23 2.63 6.47
N TYR A 132 -24.82 2.12 7.63
CA TYR A 132 -25.73 1.40 8.53
C TYR A 132 -26.86 2.30 9.03
N SER A 133 -26.53 3.52 9.46
CA SER A 133 -27.53 4.51 9.91
C SER A 133 -28.54 4.83 8.80
N LEU A 134 -28.05 5.00 7.57
CA LEU A 134 -28.86 5.22 6.37
C LEU A 134 -29.83 4.06 6.11
N LEU A 135 -29.32 2.82 6.16
CA LEU A 135 -30.12 1.61 5.95
C LEU A 135 -31.17 1.41 7.06
N ALA A 136 -30.83 1.78 8.30
CA ALA A 136 -31.73 1.79 9.44
C ALA A 136 -32.79 2.91 9.39
N GLY A 137 -32.77 3.76 8.35
CA GLY A 137 -33.72 4.87 8.18
C GLY A 137 -33.44 6.06 9.09
N GLN A 138 -32.25 6.13 9.70
CA GLN A 138 -31.86 7.29 10.49
C GLN A 138 -31.45 8.45 9.57
N PRO A 139 -31.74 9.70 9.94
CA PRO A 139 -31.39 10.87 9.14
C PRO A 139 -29.87 11.06 9.12
N ALA A 140 -29.23 10.66 8.03
CA ALA A 140 -27.82 10.95 7.79
C ALA A 140 -27.68 12.12 6.81
N ARG A 141 -26.67 12.98 7.02
CA ARG A 141 -26.39 14.10 6.11
C ARG A 141 -25.43 13.64 5.02
N PHE A 142 -25.72 14.00 3.77
CA PHE A 142 -24.85 13.68 2.63
C PHE A 142 -23.42 14.22 2.80
N GLU A 143 -23.26 15.40 3.41
CA GLU A 143 -21.94 15.97 3.71
C GLU A 143 -21.07 15.08 4.61
N SER A 144 -21.68 14.35 5.55
CA SER A 144 -20.95 13.39 6.40
C SER A 144 -20.35 12.25 5.58
N PHE A 145 -21.07 11.79 4.55
CA PHE A 145 -20.56 10.76 3.63
C PHE A 145 -19.39 11.29 2.79
N LYS A 146 -19.50 12.51 2.24
CA LYS A 146 -18.40 13.13 1.48
C LYS A 146 -17.12 13.22 2.32
N VAL A 147 -17.24 13.66 3.57
CA VAL A 147 -16.10 13.77 4.48
C VAL A 147 -15.49 12.39 4.77
N ALA A 148 -16.30 11.39 5.06
CA ALA A 148 -15.83 10.03 5.32
C ALA A 148 -15.09 9.42 4.11
N VAL A 149 -15.68 9.55 2.91
CA VAL A 149 -15.07 9.06 1.66
C VAL A 149 -13.81 9.84 1.32
N GLY A 150 -13.79 11.16 1.53
CA GLY A 150 -12.60 11.99 1.36
C GLY A 150 -11.44 11.54 2.25
N ARG A 151 -11.71 11.20 3.51
CA ARG A 151 -10.71 10.64 4.44
C ARG A 151 -10.17 9.29 3.97
N ILE A 152 -11.03 8.39 3.48
CA ILE A 152 -10.62 7.11 2.89
C ILE A 152 -9.69 7.34 1.70
N GLY A 153 -10.09 8.20 0.75
CA GLY A 153 -9.29 8.55 -0.42
C GLY A 153 -7.93 9.16 -0.06
N HIS A 154 -7.89 10.02 0.96
CA HIS A 154 -6.65 10.59 1.48
C HIS A 154 -5.69 9.52 2.01
N PHE A 155 -6.15 8.62 2.89
CA PHE A 155 -5.29 7.57 3.43
C PHE A 155 -4.86 6.54 2.38
N LEU A 156 -5.73 6.20 1.43
CA LEU A 156 -5.37 5.36 0.28
C LEU A 156 -4.21 5.98 -0.50
N ARG A 157 -4.29 7.28 -0.79
CA ARG A 157 -3.23 8.02 -1.50
C ARG A 157 -1.91 8.05 -0.71
N LEU A 158 -1.96 8.20 0.61
CA LEU A 158 -0.76 8.15 1.45
C LEU A 158 -0.09 6.76 1.41
N ILE A 159 -0.90 5.70 1.56
CA ILE A 159 -0.41 4.32 1.47
C ILE A 159 0.19 4.06 0.08
N GLU A 160 -0.47 4.51 -0.98
CA GLU A 160 0.00 4.38 -2.36
C GLU A 160 1.35 5.08 -2.56
N SER A 161 1.48 6.33 -2.10
CA SER A 161 2.72 7.10 -2.15
C SER A 161 3.87 6.36 -1.45
N GLU A 162 3.60 5.78 -0.28
CA GLU A 162 4.58 5.01 0.48
C GLU A 162 4.97 3.71 -0.22
N ILE A 163 4.01 3.00 -0.82
CA ILE A 163 4.25 1.82 -1.65
C ILE A 163 5.15 2.16 -2.84
N ILE A 164 4.85 3.23 -3.59
CA ILE A 164 5.64 3.66 -4.75
C ILE A 164 7.05 4.07 -4.33
N SER A 165 7.18 4.85 -3.26
CA SER A 165 8.46 5.29 -2.70
C SER A 165 9.33 4.10 -2.28
N ASN A 166 8.73 3.10 -1.63
CA ASN A 166 9.45 1.91 -1.18
C ASN A 166 9.76 0.95 -2.34
N ARG A 167 8.91 0.83 -3.36
CA ARG A 167 9.23 0.09 -4.59
C ARG A 167 10.51 0.64 -5.22
N LYS A 168 10.57 1.96 -5.43
CA LYS A 168 11.72 2.64 -6.03
C LYS A 168 13.01 2.36 -5.25
N LYS A 169 12.95 2.35 -3.91
CA LYS A 169 14.10 2.02 -3.05
C LYS A 169 14.52 0.56 -3.14
N LEU A 170 13.56 -0.36 -3.13
CA LEU A 170 13.81 -1.80 -3.23
C LEU A 170 14.39 -2.19 -4.60
N THR A 171 13.99 -1.51 -5.67
CA THR A 171 14.50 -1.73 -7.03
C THR A 171 15.81 -1.01 -7.34
N SER A 172 16.26 -0.10 -6.48
CA SER A 172 17.51 0.62 -6.73
C SER A 172 18.70 -0.28 -6.37
N ASP A 173 19.69 -0.34 -7.25
CA ASP A 173 20.91 -1.18 -7.16
C ASP A 173 21.89 -0.70 -6.06
N TYR A 174 21.40 -0.47 -4.85
CA TYR A 174 22.26 -0.22 -3.70
C TYR A 174 22.88 -1.53 -3.22
N TRP A 175 24.19 -1.54 -3.04
CA TRP A 175 24.94 -2.64 -2.39
C TRP A 175 24.50 -2.88 -0.93
N ILE A 176 23.77 -1.93 -0.34
CA ILE A 176 23.28 -1.95 1.02
C ILE A 176 21.75 -2.02 0.97
N LEU A 177 21.14 -2.87 1.80
CA LEU A 177 19.68 -2.89 1.91
C LEU A 177 19.21 -1.54 2.44
N CYS A 178 18.56 -0.77 1.57
CA CYS A 178 17.74 0.33 2.03
C CYS A 178 16.56 -0.26 2.83
N ARG A 179 16.54 0.02 4.13
CA ARG A 179 15.38 -0.28 4.98
C ARG A 179 14.17 0.49 4.45
N TYR A 180 13.01 -0.14 4.57
CA TYR A 180 11.71 0.50 4.32
C TYR A 180 11.63 1.81 5.12
N LYS A 181 11.06 2.87 4.54
CA LYS A 181 10.88 4.18 5.20
C LYS A 181 9.39 4.46 5.38
N GLY A 182 9.02 4.82 6.61
CA GLY A 182 7.65 5.21 6.96
C GLY A 182 7.31 6.64 6.57
N THR A 183 6.01 6.94 6.59
CA THR A 183 5.47 8.30 6.41
C THR A 183 5.99 9.26 7.50
N PRO A 184 6.41 10.49 7.17
CA PRO A 184 6.73 11.49 8.18
C PRO A 184 5.48 11.97 8.94
N GLN A 185 5.63 12.27 10.24
CA GLN A 185 4.53 12.71 11.13
C GLN A 185 3.78 13.95 10.61
N THR A 186 4.47 14.85 9.91
CA THR A 186 3.88 16.07 9.35
C THR A 186 2.77 15.80 8.33
N GLU A 187 2.85 14.70 7.58
CA GLU A 187 1.78 14.30 6.64
C GLU A 187 0.58 13.68 7.36
N LEU A 188 0.80 13.13 8.56
CA LEU A 188 -0.25 12.55 9.41
C LEU A 188 -1.06 13.63 10.15
N GLU A 189 -0.43 14.75 10.50
CA GLU A 189 -1.10 15.86 11.20
C GLU A 189 -1.99 16.71 10.28
N TYR A 190 -1.75 16.67 8.97
CA TYR A 190 -2.58 17.39 7.97
C TYR A 190 -4.04 16.89 7.93
N VAL A 191 -4.33 15.75 8.56
CA VAL A 191 -5.64 15.07 8.61
C VAL A 191 -6.74 15.92 9.27
N HIS A 192 -6.41 16.94 10.07
CA HIS A 192 -7.44 17.78 10.69
C HIS A 192 -8.23 18.64 9.70
N ASN A 193 -7.70 18.91 8.50
CA ASN A 193 -8.41 19.59 7.43
C ASN A 193 -8.24 18.80 6.13
N PRO A 194 -9.17 17.92 5.76
CA PRO A 194 -9.07 17.23 4.48
C PRO A 194 -8.95 18.28 3.38
N PRO A 195 -8.05 18.10 2.39
CA PRO A 195 -8.01 18.98 1.24
C PRO A 195 -9.42 19.05 0.63
N PRO A 196 -9.87 20.23 0.17
CA PRO A 196 -11.16 20.35 -0.49
C PRO A 196 -11.22 19.26 -1.55
N GLY A 197 -12.25 18.41 -1.46
CA GLY A 197 -12.41 17.26 -2.36
C GLY A 197 -12.34 17.72 -3.82
N PRO A 198 -12.05 16.80 -4.78
CA PRO A 198 -12.05 17.15 -6.19
C PRO A 198 -13.32 17.95 -6.49
N VAL A 199 -13.15 19.17 -6.99
CA VAL A 199 -14.28 20.02 -7.39
C VAL A 199 -15.03 19.18 -8.40
N SER A 200 -16.21 18.70 -8.01
CA SER A 200 -17.07 17.96 -8.90
C SER A 200 -17.46 18.95 -9.99
N THR A 201 -16.75 18.93 -11.11
CA THR A 201 -17.13 19.62 -12.34
C THR A 201 -18.33 18.87 -12.92
N ARG A 202 -19.40 18.75 -12.13
CA ARG A 202 -20.72 18.46 -12.66
C ARG A 202 -21.10 19.79 -13.30
N SER A 203 -20.89 19.86 -14.60
CA SER A 203 -21.43 20.90 -15.45
C SER A 203 -22.90 21.05 -15.08
N ASP A 204 -23.23 22.15 -14.41
CA ASP A 204 -24.57 22.70 -14.34
C ASP A 204 -24.98 22.98 -15.80
N GLN A 205 -25.41 21.94 -16.50
CA GLN A 205 -26.29 22.10 -17.64
C GLN A 205 -27.61 22.57 -17.04
N SER A 206 -27.65 23.88 -16.83
CA SER A 206 -28.85 24.66 -16.70
C SER A 206 -29.89 24.10 -17.65
N ALA A 207 -30.96 23.59 -17.06
CA ALA A 207 -32.17 23.23 -17.77
C ALA A 207 -32.59 24.45 -18.61
N THR A 208 -32.43 24.36 -19.92
CA THR A 208 -33.04 25.28 -20.87
C THR A 208 -34.55 25.28 -20.58
N PRO A 209 -35.17 26.42 -20.24
CA PRO A 209 -36.60 26.48 -20.08
C PRO A 209 -37.23 26.16 -21.45
N GLN A 210 -37.99 25.07 -21.51
CA GLN A 210 -38.78 24.72 -22.67
C GLN A 210 -39.88 25.78 -22.79
N ALA A 211 -39.66 26.77 -23.66
CA ALA A 211 -40.65 27.80 -23.96
C ALA A 211 -41.88 27.13 -24.57
N ALA A 212 -42.99 27.20 -23.84
CA ALA A 212 -44.31 26.85 -24.33
C ALA A 212 -44.64 27.74 -25.55
N ALA A 213 -44.61 27.16 -26.74
CA ALA A 213 -45.18 27.76 -27.93
C ALA A 213 -46.70 27.66 -27.84
N SER A 214 -47.30 28.73 -27.31
CA SER A 214 -48.70 29.09 -27.50
C SER A 214 -48.82 29.95 -28.76
N LYS A 215 -49.94 29.79 -29.48
CA LYS A 215 -50.44 30.46 -30.71
C LYS A 215 -50.17 29.65 -32.00
N ALA A 216 -51.15 29.37 -32.86
CA ALA A 216 -52.55 29.80 -32.97
C ALA A 216 -53.39 28.67 -33.60
#